data_AF-A0AA86YXB6-F1
#
_entry.id   AF-A0AA86YXB6-F1
#
_cell.length_a   1.000
_cell.length_b   1.000
_cell.length_c   1.000
_cell.angle_alpha   90.00
_cell.angle_beta   90.00
_cell.angle_gamma   90.00
#
_symmetry.space_group_name_H-M   'P 1'
#
loop_
_entity.id
_entity.type
_entity.pdbx_description
1 polymer ?
#
loop_
_entity_poly.entity_id
_entity_poly.type
_entity_poly.pdbx_seq_one_letter_code
_entity_poly.pdbx_strand_id
1 'polypeptide(L)'
;MKRILFVAAAAMMLAGCPSFQQDRPKTPPPVVPVEPTEPTEPTTPPPIDKVPTPPKQKTTDWSAAVSPLVGQMTGANGVESGKVLLVDSVKNNTTGSFSVQNVTSAIVKAVDDSHRFKVVPQDVVNAARRTLGLSQDDSLVTRSKAIGLGRYVQADYVLYSVISGSNDQRDIEMQLMAVQSGEILWSGKNDIEQ
;
A
#
# COMPACT_ATOMS: atom_id res chain seq x y z
N MET A 1 25.02 -35.38 -29.55
CA MET A 1 25.95 -34.40 -30.16
C MET A 1 25.89 -34.49 -31.68
N LYS A 2 24.96 -33.78 -32.32
CA LYS A 2 24.96 -33.43 -33.74
C LYS A 2 23.75 -32.52 -33.97
N ARG A 3 23.93 -31.43 -34.73
CA ARG A 3 22.98 -30.31 -34.95
C ARG A 3 23.19 -29.10 -34.04
N ILE A 4 24.44 -28.65 -33.98
CA ILE A 4 24.78 -27.23 -33.82
C ILE A 4 25.30 -26.79 -35.19
N LEU A 5 25.03 -25.53 -35.55
CA LEU A 5 25.35 -24.81 -36.78
C LEU A 5 24.20 -24.83 -37.78
N PHE A 6 23.46 -23.72 -37.84
CA PHE A 6 23.28 -22.90 -39.05
C PHE A 6 22.63 -21.55 -38.64
N VAL A 7 23.41 -20.47 -38.74
CA VAL A 7 23.03 -19.13 -39.28
C VAL A 7 22.08 -18.28 -38.41
N ALA A 8 22.51 -17.30 -37.61
CA ALA A 8 23.18 -16.02 -37.90
C ALA A 8 22.42 -15.07 -38.85
N ALA A 9 22.10 -13.88 -38.33
CA ALA A 9 21.75 -12.61 -39.00
C ALA A 9 20.28 -12.36 -39.40
N ALA A 10 19.63 -11.41 -38.70
CA ALA A 10 19.14 -10.15 -39.30
C ALA A 10 18.53 -9.25 -38.21
N ALA A 11 19.31 -8.24 -37.80
CA ALA A 11 18.85 -7.11 -37.02
C ALA A 11 18.13 -6.09 -37.93
N MET A 12 17.36 -5.21 -37.28
CA MET A 12 16.72 -3.98 -37.80
C MET A 12 15.46 -4.15 -38.64
N MET A 13 14.31 -3.79 -38.05
CA MET A 13 13.45 -2.73 -38.58
C MET A 13 12.84 -1.94 -37.42
N LEU A 14 13.53 -0.86 -37.06
CA LEU A 14 13.01 0.30 -36.32
C LEU A 14 12.34 1.23 -37.34
N ALA A 15 11.02 1.21 -37.38
CA ALA A 15 10.16 2.23 -37.99
C ALA A 15 8.84 2.15 -37.21
N GLY A 16 8.38 3.14 -36.46
CA GLY A 16 8.37 4.58 -36.71
C GLY A 16 6.90 5.00 -36.66
N CYS A 17 6.36 5.26 -35.46
CA CYS A 17 5.07 5.94 -35.33
C CYS A 17 5.34 7.42 -35.08
N PRO A 18 5.17 8.30 -36.08
CA PRO A 18 5.28 9.73 -35.84
C PRO A 18 4.13 10.21 -34.96
N SER A 19 4.48 11.00 -33.96
CA SER A 19 3.60 11.85 -33.16
C SER A 19 2.59 12.57 -34.04
N PHE A 20 1.30 12.48 -33.69
CA PHE A 20 0.27 13.35 -34.22
C PHE A 20 0.47 14.76 -33.63
N GLN A 21 1.09 15.64 -34.42
CA GLN A 21 1.09 17.07 -34.18
C GLN A 21 -0.28 17.66 -34.50
N GLN A 22 -0.67 18.63 -33.67
CA GLN A 22 -1.86 19.45 -33.78
C GLN A 22 -1.77 20.36 -35.01
N ASP A 23 -2.84 20.38 -35.80
CA ASP A 23 -3.12 21.48 -36.73
C ASP A 23 -4.46 22.12 -36.36
N ARG A 24 -4.41 23.40 -35.96
CA ARG A 24 -5.42 24.38 -36.37
C ARG A 24 -4.77 25.75 -36.61
N PRO A 25 -5.32 26.53 -37.56
CA PRO A 25 -4.55 27.50 -38.34
C PRO A 25 -4.39 28.86 -37.68
N LYS A 26 -3.27 29.53 -38.00
CA LYS A 26 -3.07 30.98 -37.82
C LYS A 26 -3.93 31.75 -38.82
N THR A 27 -4.74 32.67 -38.33
CA THR A 27 -5.12 33.88 -39.09
C THR A 27 -5.28 35.03 -38.11
N PRO A 28 -4.41 36.06 -38.13
CA PRO A 28 -4.66 37.28 -37.38
C PRO A 28 -5.74 38.11 -38.10
N PRO A 29 -6.77 38.63 -37.40
CA PRO A 29 -7.71 39.57 -38.00
C PRO A 29 -7.04 40.93 -38.31
N PRO A 30 -7.58 41.70 -39.28
CA PRO A 30 -7.02 42.98 -39.70
C PRO A 30 -7.02 44.01 -38.55
N VAL A 31 -5.92 44.74 -38.41
CA VAL A 31 -5.81 45.86 -37.45
C VAL A 31 -6.60 47.05 -38.01
N VAL A 32 -7.73 47.37 -37.38
CA VAL A 32 -8.46 48.62 -37.60
C VAL A 32 -7.89 49.69 -36.65
N PRO A 33 -7.65 50.94 -37.10
CA PRO A 33 -7.05 51.99 -36.28
C PRO A 33 -7.85 52.27 -34.99
N VAL A 34 -7.15 52.33 -33.86
CA VAL A 34 -7.71 52.62 -32.54
C VAL A 34 -7.81 54.14 -32.36
N GLU A 35 -9.01 54.67 -32.21
CA GLU A 35 -9.28 56.03 -31.76
C GLU A 35 -9.31 56.05 -30.21
N PRO A 36 -8.70 57.02 -29.51
CA PRO A 36 -8.53 56.96 -28.06
C PRO A 36 -9.86 57.18 -27.33
N THR A 37 -10.37 56.15 -26.65
CA THR A 37 -11.50 56.28 -25.72
C THR A 37 -11.00 56.04 -24.29
N GLU A 38 -11.15 57.10 -23.50
CA GLU A 38 -11.22 57.29 -22.04
C GLU A 38 -10.88 56.12 -21.07
N PRO A 39 -10.16 56.37 -19.96
CA PRO A 39 -9.73 55.35 -19.00
C PRO A 39 -10.90 54.59 -18.38
N THR A 40 -10.98 53.27 -18.65
CA THR A 40 -11.92 52.37 -17.97
C THR A 40 -11.32 51.90 -16.64
N GLU A 41 -12.08 52.11 -15.57
CA GLU A 41 -11.85 51.75 -14.18
C GLU A 41 -11.60 50.22 -14.01
N PRO A 42 -10.70 49.78 -13.11
CA PRO A 42 -10.33 48.37 -12.96
C PRO A 42 -11.51 47.53 -12.45
N THR A 43 -12.06 46.67 -13.31
CA THR A 43 -13.09 45.70 -12.94
C THR A 43 -12.48 44.64 -12.01
N THR A 44 -12.99 44.58 -10.77
CA THR A 44 -12.63 43.56 -9.78
C THR A 44 -13.12 42.18 -10.27
N PRO A 45 -12.30 41.11 -10.23
CA PRO A 45 -12.76 39.77 -10.60
C PRO A 45 -13.91 39.32 -9.67
N PRO A 46 -14.87 38.53 -10.18
CA PRO A 46 -16.01 38.08 -9.40
C PRO A 46 -15.57 37.24 -8.19
N PRO A 47 -16.36 37.22 -7.10
CA PRO A 47 -16.05 36.43 -5.91
C PRO A 47 -15.94 34.94 -6.30
N ILE A 48 -14.81 34.32 -5.97
CA ILE A 48 -14.65 32.86 -6.08
C ILE A 48 -15.60 32.24 -5.05
N ASP A 49 -16.60 31.47 -5.51
CA ASP A 49 -17.41 30.64 -4.62
C ASP A 49 -16.48 29.73 -3.82
N LYS A 50 -16.46 29.90 -2.50
CA LYS A 50 -15.70 29.02 -1.61
C LYS A 50 -16.33 27.63 -1.67
N VAL A 51 -15.73 26.73 -2.45
CA VAL A 51 -16.04 25.30 -2.35
C VAL A 51 -15.90 24.89 -0.88
N PRO A 52 -16.93 24.27 -0.26
CA PRO A 52 -16.84 23.83 1.12
C PRO A 52 -15.63 22.92 1.30
N THR A 53 -14.70 23.30 2.17
CA THR A 53 -13.56 22.44 2.51
C THR A 53 -14.11 21.13 3.08
N PRO A 54 -13.71 19.95 2.55
CA PRO A 54 -14.17 18.67 3.07
C PRO A 54 -13.91 18.57 4.58
N PRO A 55 -14.84 18.01 5.35
CA PRO A 55 -14.65 17.83 6.79
C PRO A 55 -13.33 17.10 7.06
N LYS A 56 -12.53 17.62 8.00
CA LYS A 56 -11.28 17.00 8.44
C LYS A 56 -11.61 15.59 8.95
N GLN A 57 -11.14 14.57 8.25
CA GLN A 57 -11.31 13.18 8.67
C GLN A 57 -10.60 13.00 10.02
N LYS A 58 -11.24 12.29 10.95
CA LYS A 58 -10.58 11.89 12.21
C LYS A 58 -9.42 10.96 11.86
N THR A 59 -8.21 11.35 12.23
CA THR A 59 -7.00 10.54 12.02
C THR A 59 -6.80 9.63 13.23
N THR A 60 -7.09 8.35 13.07
CA THR A 60 -6.79 7.33 14.09
C THR A 60 -5.28 7.15 14.22
N ASP A 61 -4.76 7.13 15.45
CA ASP A 61 -3.36 6.80 15.73
C ASP A 61 -3.14 5.28 15.75
N TRP A 62 -2.87 4.73 14.57
CA TRP A 62 -2.58 3.30 14.41
C TRP A 62 -1.31 2.86 15.13
N SER A 63 -0.34 3.76 15.32
CA SER A 63 0.92 3.43 15.98
C SER A 63 0.70 3.17 17.45
N ALA A 64 -0.10 4.02 18.12
CA ALA A 64 -0.47 3.83 19.52
C ALA A 64 -1.22 2.51 19.75
N ALA A 65 -2.11 2.12 18.84
CA ALA A 65 -2.86 0.88 18.94
C ALA A 65 -1.98 -0.39 18.78
N VAL A 66 -0.96 -0.32 17.92
CA VAL A 66 -0.17 -1.50 17.53
C VAL A 66 1.09 -1.70 18.38
N SER A 67 1.74 -0.61 18.80
CA SER A 67 2.99 -0.67 19.58
C SER A 67 2.94 -1.60 20.80
N PRO A 68 1.90 -1.58 21.67
CA PRO A 68 1.86 -2.48 22.82
C PRO A 68 1.79 -3.96 22.41
N LEU A 69 1.09 -4.28 21.32
CA LEU A 69 0.99 -5.64 20.79
C LEU A 69 2.33 -6.14 20.27
N VAL A 70 3.06 -5.32 19.52
CA VAL A 70 4.40 -5.68 19.05
C VAL A 70 5.37 -5.85 20.23
N GLY A 71 5.28 -5.00 21.25
CA GLY A 71 6.05 -5.14 22.50
C GLY A 71 5.79 -6.47 23.22
N GLN A 72 4.54 -6.92 23.29
CA GLN A 72 4.18 -8.22 23.87
C GLN A 72 4.69 -9.38 23.01
N MET A 73 4.48 -9.32 21.70
CA MET A 73 4.92 -10.34 20.74
C MET A 73 6.44 -10.56 20.79
N THR A 74 7.20 -9.48 20.83
CA THR A 74 8.67 -9.50 20.85
C THR A 74 9.27 -10.06 22.14
N GLY A 75 8.50 -10.09 23.23
CA GLY A 75 8.88 -10.69 24.51
C GLY A 75 8.27 -12.08 24.76
N ALA A 76 7.47 -12.60 23.84
CA ALA A 76 6.77 -13.87 24.03
C ALA A 76 7.71 -15.07 23.98
N ASN A 77 7.42 -16.08 24.81
CA ASN A 77 8.18 -17.33 24.82
C ASN A 77 8.05 -18.05 23.46
N GLY A 78 9.16 -18.59 22.96
CA GLY A 78 9.20 -19.27 21.66
C GLY A 78 9.34 -18.34 20.45
N VAL A 79 9.35 -17.03 20.65
CA VAL A 79 9.61 -16.05 19.60
C VAL A 79 11.10 -15.69 19.58
N GLU A 80 11.81 -16.14 18.55
CA GLU A 80 13.26 -15.94 18.42
C GLU A 80 13.59 -14.62 17.68
N SER A 81 14.66 -13.95 18.10
CA SER A 81 15.22 -12.80 17.39
C SER A 81 15.94 -13.20 16.08
N GLY A 82 16.05 -12.25 15.15
CA GLY A 82 16.85 -12.36 13.93
C GLY A 82 16.19 -13.18 12.81
N LYS A 83 15.01 -13.74 13.10
CA LYS A 83 14.16 -14.47 12.16
C LYS A 83 13.52 -13.54 11.13
N VAL A 84 13.21 -14.08 9.96
CA VAL A 84 12.52 -13.37 8.90
C VAL A 84 11.03 -13.34 9.18
N LEU A 85 10.44 -12.15 9.26
CA LEU A 85 9.01 -11.97 9.55
C LEU A 85 8.28 -11.39 8.34
N LEU A 86 7.28 -12.12 7.87
CA LEU A 86 6.28 -11.58 6.96
C LEU A 86 5.15 -10.93 7.77
N VAL A 87 4.85 -9.68 7.47
CA VAL A 87 3.64 -9.00 7.96
C VAL A 87 2.59 -9.06 6.86
N ASP A 88 1.44 -9.68 7.15
CA ASP A 88 0.32 -9.77 6.21
C ASP A 88 -0.52 -8.48 6.19
N SER A 89 -1.36 -8.34 5.17
CA SER A 89 -2.34 -7.25 5.09
C SER A 89 -3.37 -7.38 6.21
N VAL A 90 -3.75 -6.24 6.80
CA VAL A 90 -4.73 -6.20 7.88
C VAL A 90 -6.11 -6.55 7.33
N LYS A 91 -6.79 -7.49 7.98
CA LYS A 91 -8.19 -7.80 7.67
C LYS A 91 -9.09 -6.73 8.27
N ASN A 92 -9.85 -6.02 7.42
CA ASN A 92 -10.97 -5.20 7.88
C ASN A 92 -12.20 -6.08 8.08
N ASN A 93 -12.60 -6.29 9.34
CA ASN A 93 -13.81 -6.98 9.76
C ASN A 93 -14.74 -6.04 10.56
N THR A 94 -14.69 -4.74 10.24
CA THR A 94 -15.54 -3.71 10.86
C THR A 94 -16.76 -3.43 9.99
N THR A 95 -17.73 -2.69 10.53
CA THR A 95 -18.88 -2.19 9.75
C THR A 95 -18.52 -0.98 8.86
N GLY A 96 -17.28 -0.48 8.94
CA GLY A 96 -16.82 0.71 8.23
C GLY A 96 -15.61 0.46 7.33
N SER A 97 -15.15 1.51 6.65
CA SER A 97 -13.94 1.49 5.84
C SER A 97 -12.82 2.30 6.50
N PHE A 98 -11.61 1.78 6.46
CA PHE A 98 -10.39 2.50 6.81
C PHE A 98 -9.27 2.13 5.83
N SER A 99 -8.21 2.92 5.78
CA SER A 99 -7.04 2.59 4.97
C SER A 99 -6.30 1.41 5.58
N VAL A 100 -6.53 0.19 5.05
CA VAL A 100 -5.81 -1.03 5.43
C VAL A 100 -4.30 -0.84 5.28
N GLN A 101 -3.87 -0.18 4.20
CA GLN A 101 -2.44 0.08 3.96
C GLN A 101 -1.81 0.95 5.05
N ASN A 102 -2.52 1.94 5.60
CA ASN A 102 -2.00 2.77 6.67
C ASN A 102 -1.78 1.94 7.94
N VAL A 103 -2.72 1.06 8.28
CA VAL A 103 -2.61 0.17 9.45
C VAL A 103 -1.48 -0.84 9.25
N THR A 104 -1.43 -1.51 8.10
CA THR A 104 -0.37 -2.45 7.77
C THR A 104 1.00 -1.77 7.82
N SER A 105 1.11 -0.54 7.30
CA SER A 105 2.36 0.23 7.37
C SER A 105 2.75 0.58 8.81
N ALA A 106 1.79 0.92 9.66
CA ALA A 106 2.04 1.15 11.08
C ALA A 106 2.54 -0.12 11.79
N ILE A 107 1.97 -1.30 11.46
CA ILE A 107 2.45 -2.59 11.97
C ILE A 107 3.86 -2.91 11.49
N VAL A 108 4.12 -2.79 10.18
CA VAL A 108 5.45 -3.01 9.61
C VAL A 108 6.47 -2.12 10.29
N LYS A 109 6.15 -0.83 10.47
CA LYS A 109 7.03 0.12 11.15
C LYS A 109 7.28 -0.27 12.61
N ALA A 110 6.24 -0.58 13.38
CA ALA A 110 6.37 -0.96 14.78
C ALA A 110 7.23 -2.24 14.95
N VAL A 111 7.07 -3.21 14.05
CA VAL A 111 7.88 -4.43 14.02
C VAL A 111 9.33 -4.11 13.66
N ASP A 112 9.57 -3.27 12.64
CA ASP A 112 10.93 -2.90 12.20
C ASP A 112 11.68 -2.10 13.29
N ASP A 113 11.00 -1.15 13.93
CA ASP A 113 11.49 -0.36 15.06
C ASP A 113 11.85 -1.23 16.28
N SER A 114 11.25 -2.41 16.42
CA SER A 114 11.59 -3.35 17.51
C SER A 114 13.00 -3.95 17.34
N HIS A 115 13.55 -3.90 16.12
CA HIS A 115 14.84 -4.48 15.73
C HIS A 115 15.01 -5.97 16.07
N ARG A 116 13.90 -6.69 16.32
CA ARG A 116 13.93 -8.11 16.67
C ARG A 116 13.83 -9.04 15.48
N PHE A 117 13.29 -8.57 14.35
CA PHE A 117 13.03 -9.38 13.16
C PHE A 117 13.64 -8.74 11.91
N LYS A 118 13.91 -9.58 10.92
CA LYS A 118 14.18 -9.14 9.55
C LYS A 118 12.85 -9.06 8.82
N VAL A 119 12.26 -7.87 8.72
CA VAL A 119 10.94 -7.71 8.12
C VAL A 119 11.03 -7.86 6.59
N VAL A 120 10.16 -8.68 6.01
CA VAL A 120 10.08 -8.81 4.55
C VAL A 120 9.52 -7.50 3.97
N PRO A 121 10.21 -6.87 3.00
CA PRO A 121 9.71 -5.65 2.36
C PRO A 121 8.32 -5.86 1.72
N GLN A 122 7.43 -4.87 1.87
CA GLN A 122 6.04 -5.01 1.45
C GLN A 122 5.88 -5.12 -0.08
N ASP A 123 6.78 -4.54 -0.86
CA ASP A 123 6.84 -4.72 -2.32
C ASP A 123 7.11 -6.19 -2.71
N VAL A 124 8.01 -6.85 -1.98
CA VAL A 124 8.30 -8.29 -2.13
C VAL A 124 7.08 -9.13 -1.76
N VAL A 125 6.42 -8.82 -0.63
CA VAL A 125 5.18 -9.51 -0.21
C VAL A 125 4.09 -9.36 -1.29
N ASN A 126 3.88 -8.16 -1.79
CA ASN A 126 2.86 -7.87 -2.80
C ASN A 126 3.17 -8.57 -4.14
N ALA A 127 4.43 -8.57 -4.58
CA ALA A 127 4.87 -9.30 -5.77
C ALA A 127 4.65 -10.81 -5.60
N ALA A 128 5.03 -11.38 -4.46
CA ALA A 128 4.81 -12.79 -4.15
C ALA A 128 3.32 -13.17 -4.16
N ARG A 129 2.45 -12.32 -3.59
CA ARG A 129 1.00 -12.52 -3.64
C ARG A 129 0.46 -12.56 -5.07
N ARG A 130 0.92 -11.66 -5.96
CA ARG A 130 0.53 -11.68 -7.37
C ARG A 130 0.96 -12.98 -8.05
N THR A 131 2.20 -13.43 -7.82
CA THR A 131 2.72 -14.68 -8.38
C THR A 131 1.91 -15.90 -7.92
N LEU A 132 1.44 -15.89 -6.67
CA LEU A 132 0.64 -16.97 -6.09
C LEU A 132 -0.87 -16.86 -6.38
N GLY A 133 -1.30 -15.86 -7.16
CA GLY A 133 -2.72 -15.63 -7.46
C GLY A 133 -3.54 -15.22 -6.24
N LEU A 134 -2.91 -14.62 -5.24
CA LEU A 134 -3.54 -14.14 -4.01
C LEU A 134 -3.98 -12.68 -4.18
N SER A 135 -5.20 -12.37 -3.73
CA SER A 135 -5.71 -10.99 -3.70
C SER A 135 -4.85 -10.13 -2.78
N GLN A 136 -4.71 -8.85 -3.11
CA GLN A 136 -3.90 -7.88 -2.35
C GLN A 136 -4.68 -7.32 -1.15
N ASP A 137 -6.00 -7.24 -1.26
CA ASP A 137 -6.87 -6.66 -0.22
C ASP A 137 -7.45 -7.74 0.71
N ASP A 138 -7.37 -9.01 0.30
CA ASP A 138 -7.79 -10.12 1.15
C ASP A 138 -6.62 -10.55 2.04
N SER A 139 -6.75 -10.35 3.36
CA SER A 139 -5.86 -11.00 4.33
C SER A 139 -5.77 -12.50 4.01
N LEU A 140 -4.67 -13.17 4.34
CA LEU A 140 -4.53 -14.61 4.09
C LEU A 140 -5.40 -15.39 5.08
N VAL A 141 -6.73 -15.33 4.92
CA VAL A 141 -7.75 -15.86 5.84
C VAL A 141 -7.52 -17.32 6.15
N THR A 142 -6.95 -18.08 5.21
CA THR A 142 -6.58 -19.48 5.43
C THR A 142 -5.10 -19.60 5.79
N ARG A 143 -4.80 -20.29 6.90
CA ARG A 143 -3.43 -20.61 7.34
C ARG A 143 -2.57 -21.22 6.22
N SER A 144 -3.15 -22.09 5.38
CA SER A 144 -2.44 -22.72 4.26
C SER A 144 -1.89 -21.71 3.23
N LYS A 145 -2.67 -20.67 2.87
CA LYS A 145 -2.22 -19.62 1.93
C LYS A 145 -1.06 -18.82 2.51
N ALA A 146 -1.13 -18.49 3.80
CA ALA A 146 -0.08 -17.77 4.48
C ALA A 146 1.20 -18.57 4.68
N ILE A 147 1.09 -19.86 4.99
CA ILE A 147 2.24 -20.77 5.01
C ILE A 147 2.87 -20.83 3.62
N GLY A 148 2.05 -20.93 2.56
CA GLY A 148 2.53 -20.91 1.18
C GLY A 148 3.28 -19.63 0.83
N LEU A 149 2.71 -18.46 1.18
CA LEU A 149 3.34 -17.17 0.96
C LEU A 149 4.62 -17.02 1.78
N GLY A 150 4.59 -17.36 3.08
CA GLY A 150 5.75 -17.34 3.96
C GLY A 150 6.90 -18.20 3.44
N ARG A 151 6.59 -19.42 2.96
CA ARG A 151 7.59 -20.29 2.32
C ARG A 151 8.14 -19.68 1.03
N TYR A 152 7.29 -19.06 0.21
CA TYR A 152 7.71 -18.41 -1.04
C TYR A 152 8.70 -17.26 -0.79
N VAL A 153 8.46 -16.44 0.24
CA VAL A 153 9.36 -15.34 0.62
C VAL A 153 10.43 -15.73 1.63
N GLN A 154 10.55 -17.02 1.95
CA GLN A 154 11.51 -17.57 2.93
C GLN A 154 11.39 -16.93 4.32
N ALA A 155 10.17 -16.62 4.76
CA ALA A 155 9.88 -16.14 6.10
C ALA A 155 9.82 -17.32 7.10
N ASP A 156 10.33 -17.08 8.31
CA ASP A 156 10.23 -17.99 9.45
C ASP A 156 8.88 -17.84 10.15
N TYR A 157 8.38 -16.60 10.19
CA TYR A 157 7.15 -16.21 10.87
C TYR A 157 6.21 -15.44 9.94
N VAL A 158 4.91 -15.54 10.22
CA VAL A 158 3.85 -14.73 9.60
C VAL A 158 3.05 -14.06 10.72
N LEU A 159 2.89 -12.73 10.63
CA LEU A 159 2.06 -11.94 11.52
C LEU A 159 0.75 -11.58 10.84
N TYR A 160 -0.35 -12.04 11.43
CA TYR A 160 -1.71 -11.71 11.04
C TYR A 160 -2.25 -10.56 11.87
N SER A 161 -3.17 -9.82 11.30
CA SER A 161 -3.90 -8.79 12.01
C SER A 161 -5.32 -8.67 11.49
N VAL A 162 -6.27 -8.57 12.40
CA VAL A 162 -7.69 -8.32 12.10
C VAL A 162 -8.18 -7.18 12.97
N ILE A 163 -8.89 -6.24 12.36
CA ILE A 163 -9.61 -5.20 13.08
C ILE A 163 -11.09 -5.52 12.99
N SER A 164 -11.75 -5.59 14.14
CA SER A 164 -13.19 -5.87 14.23
C SER A 164 -13.89 -4.77 15.04
N GLY A 165 -15.22 -4.71 14.93
CA GLY A 165 -16.05 -3.78 15.70
C GLY A 165 -16.80 -2.77 14.84
N SER A 166 -17.33 -1.74 15.49
CA SER A 166 -18.10 -0.66 14.86
C SER A 166 -17.23 0.58 14.68
N ASN A 167 -17.75 1.67 14.11
CA ASN A 167 -16.95 2.88 13.95
C ASN A 167 -16.40 3.39 15.29
N ASP A 168 -17.22 3.39 16.33
CA ASP A 168 -16.94 4.02 17.63
C ASP A 168 -16.16 3.13 18.60
N GLN A 169 -16.17 1.81 18.39
CA GLN A 169 -15.44 0.86 19.22
C GLN A 169 -14.85 -0.23 18.32
N ARG A 170 -13.53 -0.19 18.14
CA ARG A 170 -12.77 -1.14 17.32
C ARG A 170 -11.68 -1.76 18.15
N ASP A 171 -11.39 -3.01 17.86
CA ASP A 171 -10.28 -3.72 18.46
C ASP A 171 -9.40 -4.31 17.36
N ILE A 172 -8.10 -4.35 17.60
CA ILE A 172 -7.13 -5.07 16.77
C ILE A 172 -6.71 -6.35 17.48
N GLU A 173 -6.80 -7.48 16.79
CA GLU A 173 -6.22 -8.75 17.21
C GLU A 173 -5.05 -9.09 16.28
N MET A 174 -3.96 -9.56 16.86
CA MET A 174 -2.76 -9.98 16.14
C MET A 174 -2.37 -11.41 16.53
N GLN A 175 -1.87 -12.17 15.56
CA GLN A 175 -1.42 -13.55 15.78
C GLN A 175 -0.10 -13.79 15.04
N LEU A 176 0.89 -14.31 15.74
CA LEU A 176 2.19 -14.70 15.18
C LEU A 176 2.20 -16.21 14.96
N MET A 177 2.46 -16.64 13.72
CA MET A 177 2.50 -18.04 13.33
C MET A 177 3.89 -18.46 12.85
N ALA A 178 4.37 -19.61 13.29
CA ALA A 178 5.53 -20.27 12.72
C ALA A 178 5.21 -20.86 11.34
N VAL A 179 5.96 -20.47 10.30
CA VAL A 179 5.72 -20.91 8.91
C VAL A 179 6.02 -22.40 8.74
N GLN A 180 7.00 -22.93 9.47
CA GLN A 180 7.42 -24.32 9.34
C GLN A 180 6.34 -25.30 9.84
N SER A 181 5.78 -25.05 11.02
CA SER A 181 4.81 -25.92 11.69
C SER A 181 3.36 -25.48 11.51
N GLY A 182 3.10 -24.21 11.24
CA GLY A 182 1.76 -23.62 11.28
C GLY A 182 1.24 -23.35 12.70
N GLU A 183 2.10 -23.46 13.70
CA GLU A 183 1.78 -23.19 15.11
C GLU A 183 1.65 -21.70 15.39
N ILE A 184 0.66 -21.31 16.22
CA ILE A 184 0.54 -19.94 16.71
C ILE A 184 1.42 -19.80 17.94
N LEU A 185 2.49 -19.01 17.83
CA LEU A 185 3.45 -18.77 18.92
C LEU A 185 2.99 -17.68 19.87
N TRP A 186 2.19 -16.74 19.37
CA TRP A 186 1.68 -15.63 20.16
C TRP A 186 0.38 -15.10 19.57
N SER A 187 -0.49 -14.58 20.43
CA SER A 187 -1.68 -13.82 20.06
C SER A 187 -1.91 -12.70 21.05
N GLY A 188 -2.40 -11.56 20.59
CA GLY A 188 -2.74 -10.42 21.44
C GLY A 188 -3.91 -9.63 20.88
N LYS A 189 -4.57 -8.87 21.76
CA LYS A 189 -5.69 -8.00 21.43
C LYS A 189 -5.49 -6.64 22.10
N ASN A 190 -5.80 -5.56 21.39
CA ASN A 190 -5.81 -4.21 21.93
C ASN A 190 -6.99 -3.42 21.37
N ASP A 191 -7.52 -2.51 22.19
CA ASP A 191 -8.62 -1.63 21.79
C ASP A 191 -8.04 -0.42 21.02
N ILE A 192 -8.82 0.12 20.09
CA ILE A 192 -8.42 1.25 19.24
C ILE A 192 -9.24 2.47 19.63
N GLU A 193 -8.62 3.38 20.36
CA GLU A 193 -9.21 4.67 20.71
C GLU A 193 -9.17 5.63 19.50
N GLN A 194 -10.22 6.48 19.36
CA GLN A 194 -10.34 7.49 18.30
C GLN A 194 -9.86 8.87 18.72
#